data_AF-A0A7U1E433-F1
#
_entry.id   AF-A0A7U1E433-F1
#
_cell.length_a   1.000
_cell.length_b   1.000
_cell.length_c   1.000
_cell.angle_alpha   90.00
_cell.angle_beta   90.00
_cell.angle_gamma   90.00
#
_symmetry.space_group_name_H-M   'P 1'
#
loop_
_entity.id
_entity.type
_entity.pdbx_description
1 polymer ?
#
loop_
_entity_poly.entity_id
_entity_poly.type
_entity_poly.pdbx_seq_one_letter_code
_entity_poly.pdbx_strand_id
1 'polypeptide(L)'
;MVTLKAHILPHHDLQPPGCRGSSSRQDFLLKKEKIVIEVKKTRRSLGANKIGEELLIDMARYRAHPDCETLVCFVYDPEGWVTNPKGVIDDLEGKDTEGKTRVVIAQF
;
A
#
# COMPACT_ATOMS: atom_id res chain seq x y z
N MET A 1 -8.57 -16.79 12.50
CA MET A 1 -7.45 -15.91 12.92
C MET A 1 -6.29 -16.17 11.97
N VAL A 2 -6.19 -15.40 10.88
CA VAL A 2 -5.07 -15.55 9.95
C VAL A 2 -4.05 -14.50 10.33
N THR A 3 -3.04 -14.91 11.10
CA THR A 3 -1.87 -14.09 11.37
C THR A 3 -0.99 -14.15 10.13
N LEU A 4 -0.96 -13.08 9.33
CA LEU A 4 0.11 -12.85 8.37
C LEU A 4 1.40 -12.58 9.17
N LYS A 5 2.06 -13.67 9.58
CA LYS A 5 3.39 -13.61 10.19
C LYS A 5 4.37 -13.50 9.02
N ALA A 6 4.61 -12.28 8.55
CA ALA A 6 5.80 -11.99 7.76
C ALA A 6 7.01 -12.19 8.67
N HIS A 7 7.53 -13.41 8.72
CA HIS A 7 8.79 -13.72 9.39
C HIS A 7 9.94 -13.38 8.44
N ILE A 8 10.08 -12.09 8.14
CA ILE A 8 11.33 -11.53 7.63
C ILE A 8 11.95 -10.89 8.85
N LEU A 9 13.04 -11.49 9.34
CA LEU A 9 13.83 -10.97 10.45
C LEU A 9 14.09 -9.48 10.19
N PRO A 10 13.98 -8.61 11.22
CA PRO A 10 14.27 -7.21 11.06
C PRO A 10 15.73 -7.08 10.64
N HIS A 11 15.98 -6.92 9.34
CA HIS A 11 17.27 -6.42 8.90
C HIS A 11 17.39 -5.03 9.50
N HIS A 12 18.50 -4.82 10.21
CA HIS A 12 18.80 -3.68 11.07
C HIS A 12 18.85 -2.32 10.34
N ASP A 13 18.41 -2.28 9.08
CA ASP A 13 18.42 -1.14 8.16
C ASP A 13 17.02 -0.49 7.99
N LEU A 14 15.98 -1.03 8.64
CA LEU A 14 14.59 -0.54 8.49
C LEU A 14 14.20 0.61 9.44
N GLN A 15 15.13 1.20 10.18
CA GLN A 15 14.91 2.51 10.82
C GLN A 15 16.17 3.37 10.78
N PRO A 16 16.15 4.54 10.11
CA PRO A 16 17.14 5.58 10.35
C PRO A 16 17.06 6.03 11.82
N PRO A 17 18.19 6.21 12.53
CA PRO A 17 18.18 6.77 13.87
C PRO A 17 17.77 8.24 13.80
N GLY A 18 16.57 8.57 14.29
CA GLY A 18 16.12 9.98 14.39
C GLY A 18 14.64 10.27 14.13
N CYS A 19 13.81 9.29 13.74
CA CYS A 19 12.39 9.54 13.49
C CYS A 19 11.60 9.65 14.81
N ARG A 20 11.61 10.85 15.41
CA ARG A 20 10.75 11.26 16.53
C ARG A 20 9.64 12.20 16.02
N GLY A 21 8.82 11.66 15.13
CA GLY A 21 7.58 12.24 14.58
C GLY A 21 6.71 11.09 14.07
N SER A 22 5.45 11.33 13.70
CA SER A 22 4.53 10.32 13.16
C SER A 22 5.02 9.78 11.82
N SER A 23 6.08 8.98 11.86
CA SER A 23 6.55 8.15 10.76
C SER A 23 5.41 7.19 10.46
N SER A 24 4.67 7.49 9.39
CA SER A 24 3.75 6.52 8.80
C SER A 24 4.59 5.29 8.47
N ARG A 25 4.38 4.22 9.23
CA ARG A 25 5.08 2.96 9.00
C ARG A 25 4.72 2.51 7.59
N GLN A 26 5.74 2.41 6.75
CA GLN A 26 5.62 1.75 5.45
C GLN A 26 5.58 0.25 5.72
N ASP A 27 4.73 -0.51 5.03
CA ASP A 27 4.65 -1.95 5.28
C ASP A 27 5.92 -2.64 4.81
N PHE A 28 6.35 -2.40 3.56
CA PHE A 28 7.62 -2.91 3.04
C PHE A 28 8.29 -1.91 2.08
N LEU A 29 9.58 -1.63 2.29
CA LEU A 29 10.44 -0.89 1.37
C LEU A 29 11.57 -1.80 0.87
N LEU A 30 11.55 -2.12 -0.42
CA LEU A 30 12.62 -2.80 -1.14
C LEU A 30 13.58 -1.74 -1.69
N LYS A 31 14.51 -1.31 -0.85
CA LYS A 31 15.34 -0.12 -1.11
C LYS A 31 16.21 -0.22 -2.37
N LYS A 32 16.73 -1.41 -2.69
CA LYS A 32 17.58 -1.60 -3.87
C LYS A 32 16.77 -1.50 -5.17
N GLU A 33 15.56 -2.02 -5.13
CA GLU A 33 14.61 -2.07 -6.23
C GLU A 33 13.75 -0.81 -6.33
N LYS A 34 13.81 0.06 -5.30
CA LYS A 34 12.97 1.25 -5.12
C LYS A 34 11.48 0.95 -5.21
N ILE A 35 11.07 -0.19 -4.64
CA ILE A 35 9.68 -0.62 -4.59
C ILE A 35 9.15 -0.46 -3.18
N VAL A 36 8.03 0.23 -3.05
CA VAL A 36 7.22 0.24 -1.83
C VAL A 36 6.04 -0.69 -2.03
N ILE A 37 5.74 -1.50 -1.02
CA ILE A 37 4.51 -2.29 -0.96
C ILE A 37 3.69 -1.78 0.22
N GLU A 38 2.48 -1.33 -0.07
CA GLU A 38 1.46 -0.95 0.92
C GLU A 38 0.39 -2.05 0.94
N VAL A 39 0.05 -2.54 2.12
CA VAL A 39 -0.87 -3.67 2.33
C VAL A 39 -2.06 -3.21 3.15
N LYS A 40 -3.27 -3.41 2.63
CA LYS A 40 -4.51 -3.12 3.38
C LYS A 40 -5.45 -4.32 3.35
N LYS A 41 -6.10 -4.60 4.48
CA LYS A 41 -7.23 -5.54 4.56
C LYS A 41 -8.53 -4.75 4.68
N THR A 42 -9.50 -5.07 3.83
CA THR A 42 -10.84 -4.48 3.95
C THR A 42 -11.55 -4.99 5.20
N ARG A 43 -12.56 -4.22 5.61
CA ARG A 43 -13.46 -4.55 6.72
C ARG A 43 -14.69 -3.65 6.59
N ARG A 44 -15.71 -3.89 7.43
CA ARG A 44 -16.94 -3.07 7.47
C ARG A 44 -16.69 -1.55 7.49
N SER A 45 -15.64 -1.10 8.18
CA SER A 45 -15.31 0.33 8.29
C SER A 45 -14.37 0.85 7.19
N LEU A 46 -13.85 -0.02 6.31
CA LEU A 46 -12.87 0.24 5.26
C LEU A 46 -13.26 -0.54 3.98
N GLY A 47 -14.31 -0.07 3.32
CA GLY A 47 -14.77 -0.58 2.01
C GLY A 47 -14.27 0.28 0.84
N ALA A 48 -14.82 0.08 -0.36
CA ALA A 48 -14.36 0.67 -1.63
C ALA A 48 -13.99 2.17 -1.58
N ASN A 49 -14.86 3.04 -1.07
CA ASN A 49 -14.58 4.48 -1.07
C ASN A 49 -13.41 4.84 -0.16
N LYS A 50 -13.42 4.32 1.06
CA LYS A 50 -12.38 4.62 2.06
C LYS A 50 -11.04 4.00 1.69
N ILE A 51 -11.03 2.80 1.09
CA ILE A 51 -9.78 2.20 0.63
C ILE A 51 -9.16 3.04 -0.49
N GLY A 52 -9.98 3.56 -1.42
CA GLY A 52 -9.52 4.49 -2.45
C GLY A 52 -8.96 5.79 -1.86
N GLU A 53 -9.67 6.40 -0.91
CA GLU A 53 -9.21 7.62 -0.21
C GLU A 53 -7.87 7.41 0.50
N GLU A 54 -7.73 6.33 1.28
CA GLU A 54 -6.48 6.03 1.97
C GLU A 54 -5.34 5.76 0.97
N LEU A 55 -5.59 4.96 -0.08
CA LEU A 55 -4.56 4.64 -1.07
C LEU A 55 -4.12 5.86 -1.89
N LEU A 56 -5.00 6.84 -2.13
CA LEU A 56 -4.61 8.10 -2.76
C LEU A 56 -3.64 8.91 -1.89
N ILE A 57 -3.86 8.92 -0.57
CA ILE A 57 -2.97 9.58 0.38
C ILE A 57 -1.62 8.85 0.41
N ASP A 58 -1.62 7.51 0.44
CA ASP A 58 -0.41 6.71 0.40
C ASP A 58 0.36 6.94 -0.91
N MET A 59 -0.32 6.94 -2.07
CA MET A 59 0.27 7.28 -3.37
C MET A 59 0.95 8.66 -3.36
N ALA A 60 0.25 9.70 -2.90
CA ALA A 60 0.80 11.05 -2.84
C ALA A 60 2.04 11.12 -1.92
N ARG A 61 1.99 10.42 -0.78
CA ARG A 61 3.11 10.34 0.16
C ARG A 61 4.33 9.67 -0.47
N TYR A 62 4.14 8.53 -1.12
CA TYR A 62 5.25 7.74 -1.67
C TYR A 62 5.83 8.33 -2.95
N ARG A 63 5.04 9.07 -3.74
CA ARG A 63 5.56 9.84 -4.89
C ARG A 63 6.62 10.87 -4.49
N ALA A 64 6.50 11.44 -3.30
CA ALA A 64 7.50 12.36 -2.76
C ALA A 64 8.72 11.65 -2.15
N HIS A 65 8.73 10.31 -2.07
CA HIS A 65 9.79 9.55 -1.41
C HIS A 65 10.95 9.25 -2.39
N PRO A 66 12.20 9.66 -2.09
CA PRO A 66 13.32 9.55 -3.04
C PRO A 66 13.68 8.11 -3.42
N ASP A 67 13.40 7.16 -2.53
CA ASP A 67 13.63 5.73 -2.75
C ASP A 67 12.36 4.97 -3.21
N CYS A 68 11.32 5.66 -3.66
CA CYS A 68 10.10 5.04 -4.19
C CYS A 68 9.94 5.35 -5.67
N GLU A 69 10.38 4.43 -6.51
CA GLU A 69 10.12 4.48 -7.94
C GLU A 69 8.80 3.79 -8.28
N THR A 70 8.55 2.60 -7.71
CA THR A 70 7.30 1.85 -7.94
C THR A 70 6.54 1.69 -6.63
N LEU A 71 5.23 1.91 -6.67
CA LEU A 71 4.34 1.65 -5.54
C LEU A 71 3.39 0.50 -5.88
N VAL A 72 3.36 -0.52 -5.03
CA VAL A 72 2.42 -1.63 -5.12
C VAL A 72 1.42 -1.53 -3.97
N CYS A 73 0.15 -1.32 -4.29
CA CYS A 73 -0.95 -1.30 -3.34
C CYS A 73 -1.65 -2.66 -3.37
N PHE A 74 -1.46 -3.49 -2.34
CA PHE A 74 -2.09 -4.80 -2.22
C PHE A 74 -3.27 -4.74 -1.24
N VAL A 75 -4.49 -4.93 -1.75
CA VAL A 75 -5.72 -4.96 -0.97
C VAL A 75 -6.22 -6.39 -0.84
N TYR A 76 -6.24 -6.90 0.38
CA TYR A 76 -6.87 -8.18 0.70
C TYR A 76 -8.34 -7.95 1.08
N ASP A 77 -9.26 -8.43 0.25
CA ASP A 77 -10.71 -8.25 0.41
C ASP A 77 -11.47 -9.59 0.47
N PRO A 78 -11.27 -10.39 1.53
CA PRO A 78 -11.88 -11.72 1.62
C PRO A 78 -13.39 -11.70 1.86
N GLU A 79 -13.96 -10.55 2.25
CA GLU A 79 -15.39 -10.40 2.51
C GLU A 79 -16.12 -9.60 1.41
N GLY A 80 -15.44 -9.23 0.31
CA GLY A 80 -16.05 -8.56 -0.84
C GLY A 80 -16.56 -7.13 -0.56
N TRP A 81 -15.92 -6.39 0.34
CA TRP A 81 -16.26 -5.00 0.66
C TRP A 81 -15.96 -4.03 -0.49
N VAL A 82 -15.16 -4.43 -1.48
CA VAL A 82 -14.92 -3.69 -2.72
C VAL A 82 -15.83 -4.26 -3.81
N THR A 83 -16.99 -3.65 -4.01
CA THR A 83 -18.00 -4.15 -4.95
C THR A 83 -17.61 -4.01 -6.42
N ASN A 84 -16.71 -3.07 -6.76
CA ASN A 84 -16.18 -2.88 -8.11
C ASN A 84 -14.64 -2.77 -8.08
N PRO A 85 -13.91 -3.90 -7.95
CA PRO A 85 -12.45 -3.88 -7.85
C PRO A 85 -11.77 -3.27 -9.05
N LYS A 86 -12.25 -3.61 -10.26
CA LYS A 86 -11.70 -3.08 -11.51
C LYS A 86 -11.81 -1.57 -11.59
N GLY A 87 -12.96 -1.00 -11.22
CA GLY A 87 -13.12 0.45 -11.18
C GLY A 87 -12.18 1.13 -10.19
N VAL A 88 -11.99 0.56 -8.99
CA VAL A 88 -11.05 1.10 -8.01
C VAL A 88 -9.60 1.03 -8.52
N ILE A 89 -9.21 -0.07 -9.17
CA ILE A 89 -7.88 -0.22 -9.78
C ILE A 89 -7.69 0.81 -10.90
N ASP A 90 -8.63 0.88 -11.85
CA ASP A 90 -8.56 1.79 -13.00
C ASP A 90 -8.53 3.27 -12.52
N ASP A 91 -9.32 3.63 -11.50
CA ASP A 91 -9.34 4.99 -10.92
C ASP A 91 -8.03 5.36 -10.22
N LEU A 92 -7.42 4.44 -9.48
CA LEU A 92 -6.18 4.68 -8.74
C LEU A 92 -4.98 4.70 -9.68
N GLU A 93 -4.84 3.71 -10.56
CA GLU A 93 -3.75 3.67 -11.53
C GLU A 93 -3.86 4.79 -12.57
N GLY A 94 -5.08 5.16 -12.98
CA GLY A 94 -5.30 6.27 -13.91
C GLY A 94 -4.97 7.65 -13.34
N LYS A 95 -4.96 7.81 -12.02
CA LYS A 95 -4.51 9.04 -11.33
C LYS A 95 -2.99 9.14 -11.22
N ASP A 96 -2.28 8.07 -11.52
CA ASP A 96 -0.83 8.06 -11.53
C ASP A 96 -0.27 8.39 -12.92
N THR A 97 0.10 9.65 -13.13
CA THR A 97 0.63 10.14 -14.41
C THR A 97 1.97 9.53 -14.80
N GLU A 98 2.73 8.98 -13.84
CA GLU A 98 4.00 8.32 -14.11
C GLU A 98 3.84 6.82 -14.45
N GLY A 99 2.67 6.23 -14.21
CA GLY A 99 2.37 4.83 -14.50
C GLY A 99 3.16 3.79 -13.69
N LYS A 100 3.70 4.18 -12.53
CA LYS A 100 4.50 3.34 -11.61
C LYS A 100 3.74 2.85 -10.38
N THR A 101 2.46 3.18 -10.26
CA THR A 101 1.56 2.59 -9.26
C THR A 101 0.92 1.34 -9.84
N ARG A 102 0.89 0.27 -9.05
CA ARG A 102 0.15 -0.96 -9.35
C ARG A 102 -0.78 -1.30 -8.19
N VAL A 103 -2.04 -1.56 -8.50
CA VAL A 103 -3.06 -1.90 -7.51
C VAL A 103 -3.55 -3.33 -7.74
N VAL A 104 -3.50 -4.13 -6.70
CA VAL A 104 -3.99 -5.52 -6.71
C VAL A 104 -5.06 -5.65 -5.64
N ILE A 105 -6.26 -6.07 -6.02
CA ILE A 105 -7.35 -6.37 -5.09
C ILE A 105 -7.64 -7.87 -5.17
N ALA A 106 -7.36 -8.59 -4.09
CA ALA A 106 -7.55 -10.03 -3.98
C ALA A 106 -8.87 -10.34 -3.26
N GLN A 107 -9.84 -10.89 -4.02
CA GLN A 107 -11.11 -11.43 -3.54
C GLN A 107 -11.14 -12.94 -3.78
N PHE A 108 -11.76 -13.69 -2.87
CA PHE A 108 -11.86 -15.16 -2.92
C PHE A 108 -13.30 -15.61 -2.73
#